data_AF-X1U707-F1
#
_entry.id   AF-X1U707-F1
#
_cell.length_a   1.000
_cell.length_b   1.000
_cell.length_c   1.000
_cell.angle_alpha   90.00
_cell.angle_beta   90.00
_cell.angle_gamma   90.00
#
_symmetry.space_group_name_H-M   'P 1'
#
loop_
_entity.id
_entity.type
_entity.pdbx_description
1 polymer ?
#
loop_
_entity_poly.entity_id
_entity_poly.type
_entity_poly.pdbx_seq_one_letter_code
_entity_poly.pdbx_strand_id
1 'polypeptide(L)'
;MFKYFSIGLSPINSTLLNCAILNQFMDYMKKSPADIMQWWLDGVLPEKLGMSEEFMEIYELRDAKVFLEDLEWFCRQMRANVFKRVQSPPNIVVSKTAYGYDLRESILPWFRFTSKEQKLYDEILKCGWY
;
A
#
# COMPACT_ATOMS: atom_id res chain seq x y z
N MET A 1 -8.21 -27.06 -4.53
CA MET A 1 -8.23 -25.96 -5.50
C MET A 1 -7.41 -24.82 -4.90
N PHE A 2 -6.25 -24.56 -5.50
CA PHE A 2 -5.17 -23.61 -5.14
C PHE A 2 -4.83 -23.40 -3.65
N LYS A 3 -3.98 -24.30 -3.11
CA LYS A 3 -3.08 -23.99 -1.98
C LYS A 3 -2.05 -22.98 -2.49
N TYR A 4 -2.24 -21.72 -2.17
CA TYR A 4 -1.28 -20.67 -2.53
C TYR A 4 0.03 -20.87 -1.75
N PHE A 5 1.09 -20.76 -2.52
CA PHE A 5 2.47 -21.08 -2.22
C PHE A 5 3.03 -20.11 -1.16
N SER A 6 3.55 -20.68 -0.06
CA SER A 6 4.08 -19.95 1.10
C SER A 6 5.42 -19.27 0.78
N ILE A 7 5.39 -18.19 0.00
CA ILE A 7 6.53 -17.27 -0.17
C ILE A 7 6.18 -15.94 0.52
N GLY A 8 6.34 -15.84 1.84
CA GLY A 8 6.35 -14.53 2.54
C GLY A 8 5.28 -13.52 2.09
N LEU A 9 4.09 -14.01 1.75
CA LEU A 9 2.97 -13.21 1.28
C LEU A 9 2.47 -12.35 2.44
N SER A 10 1.74 -11.28 2.12
CA SER A 10 1.10 -10.38 3.07
C SER A 10 0.42 -11.16 4.22
N PRO A 11 0.36 -10.61 5.44
CA PRO A 11 -0.26 -11.27 6.59
C PRO A 11 -1.71 -11.72 6.28
N ILE A 12 -2.35 -11.03 5.35
CA ILE A 12 -3.66 -11.33 4.77
C ILE A 12 -3.46 -11.70 3.30
N ASN A 13 -4.27 -12.60 2.72
CA ASN A 13 -4.22 -12.98 1.30
C ASN A 13 -4.69 -11.85 0.32
N SER A 14 -4.43 -10.57 0.62
CA SER A 14 -4.91 -9.36 -0.06
C SER A 14 -4.12 -8.96 -1.32
N THR A 15 -3.83 -9.91 -2.22
CA THR A 15 -3.01 -9.63 -3.42
C THR A 15 -3.63 -8.55 -4.33
N LEU A 16 -4.96 -8.50 -4.43
CA LEU A 16 -5.67 -7.51 -5.24
C LEU A 16 -5.60 -6.10 -4.64
N LEU A 17 -5.73 -5.98 -3.32
CA LEU A 17 -5.58 -4.70 -2.62
C LEU A 17 -4.16 -4.15 -2.82
N ASN A 18 -3.15 -5.01 -2.65
CA ASN A 18 -1.76 -4.65 -2.85
C ASN A 18 -1.48 -4.16 -4.28
N CYS A 19 -2.08 -4.77 -5.30
CA CYS A 19 -1.97 -4.30 -6.68
C CYS A 19 -2.63 -2.94 -6.90
N ALA A 20 -3.81 -2.70 -6.31
CA ALA A 20 -4.52 -1.43 -6.44
C ALA A 20 -3.78 -0.31 -5.70
N ILE A 21 -3.30 -0.57 -4.49
CA ILE A 21 -2.46 0.36 -3.71
C ILE A 21 -1.16 0.63 -4.46
N LEU A 22 -0.52 -0.39 -5.05
CA LEU A 22 0.69 -0.22 -5.84
C LEU A 22 0.50 0.78 -6.98
N ASN A 23 -0.61 0.69 -7.72
CA ASN A 23 -0.91 1.66 -8.77
C ASN A 23 -0.98 3.10 -8.22
N GLN A 24 -1.57 3.31 -7.04
CA GLN A 24 -1.66 4.64 -6.41
C GLN A 24 -0.32 5.17 -5.88
N PHE A 25 0.56 4.27 -5.40
CA PHE A 25 1.90 4.63 -4.94
C PHE A 25 2.89 4.87 -6.07
N MET A 26 2.68 4.21 -7.20
CA MET A 26 3.54 4.29 -8.37
C MET A 26 3.07 5.38 -9.34
N ASP A 27 1.83 5.86 -9.28
CA ASP A 27 1.42 6.97 -10.14
C ASP A 27 2.29 8.22 -9.91
N TYR A 28 2.42 9.03 -10.96
CA TYR A 28 3.21 10.28 -10.97
C TYR A 28 2.81 11.23 -9.82
N MET A 29 1.53 11.21 -9.46
CA MET A 29 0.99 11.89 -8.27
C MET A 29 0.99 10.92 -7.08
N LYS A 30 2.18 10.55 -6.60
CA LYS A 30 2.38 9.57 -5.53
C LYS A 30 1.51 9.90 -4.33
N LYS A 31 0.61 8.99 -4.00
CA LYS A 31 -0.19 9.07 -2.77
C LYS A 31 0.65 8.62 -1.59
N SER A 32 0.60 9.39 -0.51
CA SER A 32 1.26 9.03 0.73
C SER A 32 0.43 7.98 1.48
N PRO A 33 1.05 7.16 2.35
CA PRO A 33 0.31 6.27 3.25
C PRO A 33 -0.77 7.02 4.05
N ALA A 34 -0.50 8.27 4.43
CA ALA A 34 -1.47 9.13 5.10
C ALA A 34 -2.73 9.39 4.26
N ASP A 35 -2.61 9.57 2.95
CA ASP A 35 -3.76 9.84 2.09
C ASP A 35 -4.68 8.60 1.99
N ILE A 36 -4.09 7.41 2.00
CA ILE A 36 -4.84 6.14 2.00
C ILE A 36 -5.52 5.91 3.35
N MET A 37 -4.85 6.23 4.44
CA MET A 37 -5.46 6.24 5.79
C MET A 37 -6.66 7.19 5.85
N GLN A 38 -6.55 8.37 5.23
CA GLN A 38 -7.67 9.32 5.13
C GLN A 38 -8.84 8.74 4.33
N TRP A 39 -8.57 8.09 3.18
CA TRP A 39 -9.63 7.45 2.39
C TRP A 39 -10.34 6.32 3.14
N TRP A 40 -9.63 5.61 4.02
CA TRP A 40 -10.24 4.61 4.90
C TRP A 40 -11.15 5.27 5.94
N LEU A 41 -10.70 6.35 6.60
CA LEU A 41 -11.53 7.12 7.55
C LEU A 41 -12.77 7.74 6.90
N ASP A 42 -12.62 8.25 5.67
CA ASP A 42 -13.69 8.84 4.89
C ASP A 42 -14.63 7.80 4.26
N GLY A 43 -14.26 6.51 4.30
CA GLY A 43 -15.08 5.44 3.72
C GLY A 43 -15.04 5.30 2.20
N VAL A 44 -14.25 6.14 1.53
CA VAL A 44 -14.19 6.22 0.06
C VAL A 44 -13.07 5.34 -0.54
N LEU A 45 -12.47 4.47 0.27
CA LEU A 45 -11.36 3.61 -0.14
C LEU A 45 -11.68 2.77 -1.40
N PRO A 46 -12.80 2.04 -1.49
CA PRO A 46 -13.09 1.20 -2.67
C PRO A 46 -13.25 2.03 -3.94
N GLU A 47 -13.92 3.18 -3.85
CA GLU A 47 -14.13 4.10 -4.97
C GLU A 47 -12.80 4.66 -5.50
N LYS A 48 -11.91 5.10 -4.60
CA LYS A 48 -10.60 5.66 -4.97
C LYS A 48 -9.64 4.62 -5.54
N LEU A 49 -9.74 3.38 -5.09
CA LEU A 49 -8.95 2.26 -5.61
C LEU A 49 -9.58 1.58 -6.84
N GLY A 50 -10.82 1.95 -7.20
CA GLY A 50 -11.56 1.32 -8.31
C GLY A 50 -11.92 -0.15 -8.03
N MET A 51 -12.14 -0.50 -6.77
CA MET A 51 -12.47 -1.85 -6.31
C MET A 51 -13.95 -1.97 -5.94
N SER A 52 -14.53 -3.15 -6.15
CA SER A 52 -15.85 -3.50 -5.60
C SER A 52 -15.82 -3.52 -4.07
N GLU A 53 -16.90 -3.09 -3.42
CA GLU A 53 -17.05 -3.10 -1.97
C GLU A 53 -16.98 -4.53 -1.39
N GLU A 54 -17.33 -5.54 -2.19
CA GLU A 54 -17.23 -6.96 -1.82
C GLU A 54 -15.80 -7.36 -1.43
N PHE A 55 -14.79 -6.72 -2.01
CA PHE A 55 -13.39 -7.00 -1.67
C PHE A 55 -13.02 -6.51 -0.26
N MET A 56 -13.71 -5.50 0.27
CA MET A 56 -13.49 -5.06 1.65
C MET A 56 -13.90 -6.14 2.65
N GLU A 57 -14.95 -6.90 2.33
CA GLU A 57 -15.44 -8.00 3.17
C GLU A 57 -14.55 -9.24 3.04
N ILE A 58 -14.14 -9.60 1.81
CA ILE A 58 -13.26 -10.76 1.55
C ILE A 58 -11.92 -10.65 2.29
N TYR A 59 -11.39 -9.43 2.42
CA TYR A 59 -10.09 -9.17 3.04
C TYR A 59 -10.20 -8.61 4.46
N GLU A 60 -11.40 -8.60 5.04
CA GLU A 60 -11.64 -8.14 6.42
C GLU A 60 -11.12 -6.71 6.70
N LEU A 61 -11.09 -5.86 5.67
CA LEU A 61 -10.52 -4.51 5.72
C LEU A 61 -11.38 -3.50 6.49
N ARG A 62 -12.56 -3.92 6.96
CA ARG A 62 -13.40 -3.17 7.91
C ARG A 62 -12.81 -3.17 9.32
N ASP A 63 -11.98 -4.16 9.66
CA ASP A 63 -11.21 -4.13 10.89
C ASP A 63 -10.01 -3.19 10.72
N ALA A 64 -9.98 -2.14 11.53
CA ALA A 64 -8.92 -1.14 11.57
C ALA A 64 -7.52 -1.77 11.71
N LYS A 65 -7.39 -2.84 12.50
CA LYS A 65 -6.09 -3.50 12.74
C LYS A 65 -5.60 -4.24 11.51
N VAL A 66 -6.50 -4.99 10.87
CA VAL A 66 -6.20 -5.78 9.66
C VAL A 66 -5.76 -4.84 8.54
N PHE A 67 -6.48 -3.75 8.35
CA PHE A 67 -6.11 -2.71 7.37
C PHE A 67 -4.75 -2.07 7.66
N LEU A 68 -4.50 -1.64 8.91
CA LEU A 68 -3.25 -1.00 9.29
C LEU A 68 -2.04 -1.93 9.16
N GLU A 69 -2.18 -3.20 9.56
CA GLU A 69 -1.12 -4.19 9.42
C GLU A 69 -0.76 -4.48 7.96
N ASP A 70 -1.77 -4.55 7.08
CA ASP A 70 -1.54 -4.77 5.64
C ASP A 70 -0.86 -3.56 4.99
N LEU A 71 -1.32 -2.34 5.33
CA LEU A 71 -0.73 -1.11 4.82
C LEU A 71 0.71 -0.93 5.31
N GLU A 72 1.01 -1.25 6.58
CA GLU A 72 2.37 -1.22 7.12
C GLU A 72 3.26 -2.26 6.44
N TRP A 73 2.74 -3.48 6.24
CA TRP A 73 3.46 -4.53 5.52
C TRP A 73 3.80 -4.08 4.10
N PHE A 74 2.83 -3.53 3.35
CA PHE A 74 3.04 -3.04 1.99
C PHE A 74 4.09 -1.93 1.94
N CYS A 75 3.96 -0.92 2.81
CA CYS A 75 4.92 0.18 2.88
C CYS A 75 6.34 -0.32 3.19
N ARG A 76 6.46 -1.29 4.10
CA ARG A 76 7.73 -1.93 4.43
C ARG A 76 8.31 -2.67 3.22
N GLN A 77 7.51 -3.45 2.50
CA GLN A 77 7.97 -4.16 1.29
C GLN A 77 8.41 -3.19 0.20
N MET A 78 7.64 -2.14 -0.08
CA MET A 78 7.95 -1.17 -1.11
C MET A 78 9.26 -0.44 -0.84
N ARG A 79 9.51 -0.08 0.43
CA ARG A 79 10.75 0.58 0.87
C ARG A 79 11.93 -0.38 0.92
N ALA A 80 11.74 -1.59 1.45
CA ALA A 80 12.80 -2.60 1.51
C ALA A 80 13.32 -2.98 0.13
N ASN A 81 12.47 -2.94 -0.91
CA ASN A 81 12.84 -3.27 -2.27
C ASN A 81 13.27 -2.06 -3.13
N VAL A 82 13.44 -0.85 -2.55
CA VAL A 82 13.89 0.36 -3.29
C VAL A 82 15.24 0.11 -3.98
N PHE A 83 16.19 -0.54 -3.30
CA PHE A 83 17.53 -0.77 -3.84
C PHE A 83 17.50 -1.55 -5.16
N LYS A 84 16.54 -2.46 -5.34
CA LYS A 84 16.37 -3.24 -6.58
C LYS A 84 15.98 -2.35 -7.76
N ARG A 85 15.19 -1.30 -7.50
CA ARG A 85 14.79 -0.30 -8.51
C ARG A 85 15.94 0.64 -8.85
N VAL A 86 16.65 1.13 -7.84
CA VAL A 86 17.79 2.05 -8.01
C VAL A 86 18.95 1.38 -8.75
N GLN A 87 19.23 0.11 -8.48
CA GLN A 87 20.30 -0.66 -9.13
C GLN A 87 19.87 -1.32 -10.45
N SER A 88 18.62 -1.09 -10.90
CA SER A 88 18.17 -1.68 -12.17
C SER A 88 18.91 -1.06 -13.36
N PRO A 89 19.29 -1.87 -14.37
CA PRO A 89 19.83 -1.32 -15.61
C PRO A 89 18.77 -0.46 -16.31
N PRO A 90 19.14 0.33 -17.33
CA PRO A 90 18.17 1.10 -18.11
C PRO A 90 17.04 0.21 -18.63
N ASN A 91 15.81 0.49 -18.21
CA ASN A 91 14.62 -0.27 -18.59
C ASN A 91 13.95 0.37 -19.81
N ILE A 92 13.42 -0.45 -20.72
CA ILE A 92 12.51 0.02 -21.77
C ILE A 92 11.13 0.22 -21.12
N VAL A 93 10.69 1.48 -21.08
CA VAL A 93 9.45 1.89 -20.41
C VAL A 93 8.25 1.63 -21.33
N VAL A 94 7.41 0.66 -20.99
CA VAL A 94 6.19 0.30 -21.75
C VAL A 94 4.94 1.01 -21.19
N SER A 95 4.97 1.43 -19.92
CA SER A 95 3.89 2.15 -19.24
C SER A 95 4.41 3.41 -18.54
N LYS A 96 3.53 4.39 -18.31
CA LYS A 96 3.87 5.75 -17.82
C LYS A 96 4.79 5.73 -16.59
N THR A 97 4.56 4.80 -15.67
CA THR A 97 5.41 4.61 -14.49
C THR A 97 5.89 3.15 -14.37
N ALA A 98 6.50 2.65 -15.44
CA ALA A 98 7.12 1.33 -15.42
C ALA A 98 8.27 1.30 -14.40
N TYR A 99 8.11 0.48 -13.36
CA TYR A 99 9.13 0.20 -12.35
C TYR A 99 9.68 1.42 -11.58
N GLY A 100 8.96 2.55 -11.58
CA GLY A 100 9.37 3.76 -10.86
C GLY A 100 10.60 4.47 -11.43
N TYR A 101 10.86 4.28 -12.73
CA TYR A 101 11.99 4.90 -13.43
C TYR A 101 11.97 6.44 -13.38
N ASP A 102 10.75 7.00 -13.41
CA ASP A 102 10.41 8.43 -13.28
C ASP A 102 10.59 8.96 -11.86
N LEU A 103 10.28 8.16 -10.83
CA LEU A 103 10.28 8.59 -9.43
C LEU A 103 11.66 8.91 -8.85
N ARG A 104 12.76 8.46 -9.50
CA ARG A 104 14.16 8.72 -9.11
C ARG A 104 14.36 8.64 -7.58
N GLU A 105 13.89 7.54 -7.00
CA GLU A 105 13.86 7.36 -5.54
C GLU A 105 15.27 7.34 -4.93
N SER A 106 15.39 7.83 -3.70
CA SER A 106 16.64 7.81 -2.92
C SER A 106 16.60 6.71 -1.86
N ILE A 107 17.75 6.09 -1.60
CA ILE A 107 17.91 5.12 -0.50
C ILE A 107 18.13 5.91 0.79
N LEU A 108 17.03 6.16 1.51
CA LEU A 108 17.05 6.86 2.80
C LEU A 108 16.92 5.88 3.97
N PRO A 109 17.45 6.22 5.16
CA PRO A 109 17.18 5.48 6.39
C PRO A 109 15.69 5.35 6.66
N TRP A 110 15.28 4.23 7.23
CA TRP A 110 13.87 3.95 7.46
C TRP A 110 13.32 4.73 8.66
N PHE A 111 12.32 5.57 8.38
CA PHE A 111 11.45 6.16 9.39
C PHE A 111 10.06 5.51 9.30
N ARG A 112 9.56 4.99 10.43
CA ARG A 112 8.28 4.27 10.47
C ARG A 112 7.09 5.17 10.12
N PHE A 113 7.01 6.34 10.73
CA PHE A 113 5.93 7.30 10.52
C PHE A 113 6.43 8.73 10.46
N THR A 114 5.75 9.53 9.64
CA THR A 114 5.74 10.99 9.70
C THR A 114 4.79 11.42 10.82
N SER A 115 4.97 12.62 11.40
CA SER A 115 4.07 13.13 12.45
C SER A 115 2.59 13.18 12.06
N LYS A 116 2.28 13.35 10.75
CA LYS A 116 0.90 13.27 10.22
C LYS A 116 0.37 11.82 10.23
N GLU A 117 1.18 10.87 9.76
CA GLU A 117 0.81 9.44 9.68
C GLU A 117 0.56 8.86 11.06
N GLN A 118 1.38 9.24 12.06
CA GLN A 118 1.21 8.75 13.42
C GLN A 118 -0.13 9.16 14.04
N LYS A 119 -0.57 10.41 13.82
CA LYS A 119 -1.87 10.89 14.31
C LYS A 119 -3.04 10.11 13.69
N LEU A 120 -2.99 9.90 12.38
CA LEU A 120 -4.01 9.15 11.64
C LEU A 120 -4.04 7.68 12.08
N TYR A 121 -2.86 7.09 12.31
CA TYR A 121 -2.75 5.72 12.83
C TYR A 121 -3.44 5.58 14.19
N ASP A 122 -3.18 6.52 15.11
CA ASP A 122 -3.79 6.53 16.44
C ASP A 122 -5.32 6.77 16.38
N GLU A 123 -5.79 7.57 15.42
CA GLU A 123 -7.22 7.81 15.18
C GLU A 123 -7.92 6.54 14.68
N ILE A 124 -7.36 5.87 13.67
CA ILE A 124 -7.89 4.62 13.12
C ILE A 124 -7.96 3.53 14.20
N LEU A 125 -6.92 3.43 15.03
CA LEU A 125 -6.87 2.46 16.14
C LEU A 125 -7.98 2.70 17.18
N LYS A 126 -8.40 3.96 17.39
CA LYS A 126 -9.47 4.32 18.32
C LYS A 126 -10.86 4.05 17.76
N CYS A 127 -11.06 4.22 16.44
CA CYS A 127 -12.34 3.94 15.79
C CYS A 127 -12.72 2.46 15.85
N GLY A 128 -11.73 1.56 15.77
CA GLY A 128 -11.90 0.12 16.01
C GLY A 128 -12.61 -0.62 14.86
N TRP A 129 -13.68 -0.08 14.29
CA TRP A 129 -14.46 -0.67 13.19
C TRP A 129 -15.06 0.41 12.29
N TYR A 130 -15.09 0.14 10.98
CA TYR A 130 -15.80 0.90 9.94
C TYR A 130 -17.03 0.14 9.47
#